data_AF-A0A534W654-F1
#
_entry.id   AF-A0A534W654-F1
#
_cell.length_a   1.000
_cell.length_b   1.000
_cell.length_c   1.000
_cell.angle_alpha   90.00
_cell.angle_beta   90.00
_cell.angle_gamma   90.00
#
_symmetry.space_group_name_H-M   'P 1'
#
loop_
_entity.id
_entity.type
_entity.pdbx_description
1 polymer ?
#
loop_
_entity_poly.entity_id
_entity_poly.type
_entity_poly.pdbx_seq_one_letter_code
_entity_poly.pdbx_strand_id
1 'polypeptide(L)'
;MDRLLSVKFPPCSIVFSPQMRATLLLLAAAAPAVAQEKALPRESSFMRTAHAARRTGGSIQIDGRMDEAAWQAAPLQDDFTQVSPDEGRPATVRTAFRVLWDDEY
;
A
#
# COMPACT_ATOMS: atom_id res chain seq x y z
N MET A 1 47.35 -5.21 -6.56
CA MET A 1 48.57 -4.45 -6.19
C MET A 1 48.43 -3.06 -6.78
N ASP A 2 48.54 -1.94 -6.11
CA ASP A 2 48.61 -1.56 -4.70
C ASP A 2 48.69 -0.02 -4.74
N ARG A 3 47.84 0.67 -3.97
CA ARG A 3 48.19 1.81 -3.09
C ARG A 3 47.04 2.81 -2.94
N LEU A 4 46.40 2.69 -1.77
CA LEU A 4 45.89 3.79 -0.96
C LEU A 4 46.95 4.88 -0.77
N LEU A 5 46.60 6.14 -1.02
CA LEU A 5 47.09 7.31 -0.27
C LEU A 5 45.97 8.37 -0.32
N SER A 6 45.16 8.50 0.73
CA SER A 6 45.39 9.35 1.90
C SER A 6 45.41 10.84 1.54
N VAL A 7 44.23 11.47 1.56
CA VAL A 7 44.08 12.93 1.48
C VAL A 7 43.95 13.45 2.91
N LYS A 8 44.96 14.23 3.32
CA LYS A 8 45.12 14.80 4.66
C LYS A 8 44.64 16.25 4.62
N PHE A 9 43.58 16.56 5.36
CA PHE A 9 43.09 17.94 5.50
C PHE A 9 43.74 18.62 6.72
N PRO A 10 44.30 19.84 6.59
CA PRO A 10 44.87 20.57 7.72
C PRO A 10 43.79 21.17 8.62
N PRO A 11 44.07 21.35 9.93
CA PRO A 11 43.13 22.00 10.84
C PRO A 11 43.16 23.52 10.63
N CYS A 12 42.03 24.10 10.24
CA CYS A 12 41.87 25.55 10.27
C CYS A 12 41.32 25.95 11.64
N SER A 13 42.19 26.47 12.49
CA SER A 13 41.86 26.97 13.83
C SER A 13 40.92 28.17 13.73
N ILE A 14 39.67 28.01 14.19
CA ILE A 14 38.71 29.10 14.29
C ILE A 14 39.03 29.91 15.55
N VAL A 15 39.60 31.09 15.37
CA VAL A 15 39.75 32.10 16.43
C VAL A 15 38.41 32.84 16.55
N PHE A 16 37.72 32.68 17.67
CA PHE A 16 36.50 33.43 18.00
C PHE A 16 36.87 34.81 18.54
N SER A 17 36.46 35.87 17.83
CA SER A 17 36.40 37.23 18.38
C SER A 17 34.93 37.60 18.60
N PRO A 18 34.51 37.97 19.82
CA PRO A 18 33.15 38.40 20.09
C PRO A 18 33.04 39.92 19.86
N GLN A 19 31.82 40.38 19.58
CA GLN A 19 31.33 41.78 19.59
C GLN A 19 31.09 42.38 18.20
N MET A 20 29.85 42.21 17.69
CA MET A 20 29.09 43.39 17.26
C MET A 20 27.59 43.11 17.31
N ARG A 21 26.88 44.01 17.97
CA ARG A 21 25.46 43.99 18.25
C ARG A 21 24.64 44.38 17.01
N ALA A 22 23.51 43.70 16.87
CA ALA A 22 22.23 44.19 16.35
C ALA A 22 22.14 44.59 14.87
N THR A 23 21.70 43.66 14.00
CA THR A 23 20.81 43.98 12.87
C THR A 23 20.03 42.73 12.39
N LEU A 24 18.72 42.92 12.19
CA LEU A 24 17.77 42.09 11.42
C LEU A 24 17.30 40.72 11.97
N LEU A 25 16.23 40.79 12.77
CA LEU A 25 15.17 39.79 12.87
C LEU A 25 14.47 39.64 11.49
N LEU A 26 14.82 38.64 10.66
CA LEU A 26 13.91 38.02 9.68
C LEU A 26 14.53 36.82 8.92
N LEU A 27 14.63 35.62 9.54
CA LEU A 27 14.55 34.33 8.81
C LEU A 27 14.43 33.14 9.79
N ALA A 28 13.40 33.17 10.64
CA ALA A 28 13.05 32.00 11.44
C ALA A 28 12.16 31.05 10.61
N ALA A 29 12.50 29.75 10.69
CA ALA A 29 11.71 28.59 10.27
C ALA A 29 11.80 28.16 8.79
N ALA A 30 12.99 27.74 8.36
CA ALA A 30 13.06 26.56 7.50
C ALA A 30 12.74 25.33 8.37
N ALA A 31 11.46 25.08 8.63
CA ALA A 31 11.04 23.81 9.18
C ALA A 31 11.41 22.72 8.17
N PRO A 32 12.00 21.58 8.60
CA PRO A 32 12.10 20.46 7.69
C PRO A 32 10.67 20.11 7.30
N ALA A 33 10.39 20.13 6.00
CA ALA A 33 9.19 19.52 5.47
C ALA A 33 9.26 18.04 5.86
N VAL A 34 8.69 17.68 7.00
CA VAL A 34 8.43 16.30 7.35
C VAL A 34 7.45 15.85 6.29
N ALA A 35 7.95 15.10 5.30
CA ALA A 35 7.10 14.35 4.40
C ALA A 35 6.15 13.55 5.30
N GLN A 36 4.87 13.91 5.32
CA GLN A 36 3.87 13.10 5.98
C GLN A 36 3.77 11.81 5.19
N GLU A 37 4.55 10.82 5.59
CA GLU A 37 4.38 9.45 5.16
C GLU A 37 2.98 9.05 5.61
N LYS A 38 2.07 8.97 4.64
CA LYS A 38 0.71 8.47 4.85
C LYS A 38 0.89 7.11 5.52
N ALA A 39 0.56 7.00 6.80
CA ALA A 39 0.68 5.76 7.53
C ALA A 39 -0.10 4.69 6.76
N LEU A 40 0.63 3.75 6.17
CA LEU A 40 0.05 2.66 5.40
C LEU A 40 -0.96 1.95 6.31
N PRO A 41 -2.19 1.68 5.85
CA PRO A 41 -3.11 0.87 6.62
C PRO A 41 -2.41 -0.41 7.06
N ARG A 42 -2.56 -0.79 8.33
CA ARG A 42 -2.02 -2.06 8.84
C ARG A 42 -2.45 -3.16 7.86
N GLU A 43 -1.52 -4.01 7.45
CA GLU A 43 -1.75 -5.09 6.47
C GLU A 43 -3.01 -5.92 6.77
N SER A 44 -3.35 -6.07 8.05
CA SER A 44 -4.55 -6.74 8.52
C SER A 44 -5.87 -6.16 7.99
N SER A 45 -5.90 -4.89 7.55
CA SER A 45 -7.10 -4.25 7.00
C SER A 45 -7.49 -4.77 5.60
N PHE A 46 -6.58 -5.48 4.92
CA PHE A 46 -6.82 -6.03 3.59
C PHE A 46 -7.10 -7.54 3.58
N MET A 47 -6.99 -8.22 4.73
CA MET A 47 -7.33 -9.65 4.80
C MET A 47 -8.85 -9.83 4.65
N ARG A 48 -9.25 -10.43 3.53
CA ARG A 48 -10.61 -10.93 3.32
C ARG A 48 -10.60 -12.44 3.23
N THR A 49 -11.67 -13.04 3.72
CA THR A 49 -11.97 -14.46 3.54
C THR A 49 -13.09 -14.59 2.53
N ALA A 50 -12.90 -15.43 1.52
CA ALA A 50 -13.96 -15.85 0.61
C ALA A 50 -14.43 -17.26 1.00
N HIS A 51 -15.74 -17.51 0.88
CA HIS A 51 -16.32 -18.82 1.15
C HIS A 51 -16.63 -19.55 -0.15
N ALA A 52 -15.99 -20.70 -0.34
CA ALA A 52 -16.28 -21.60 -1.44
C ALA A 52 -17.40 -22.59 -1.06
N ALA A 53 -18.25 -22.94 -2.02
CA ALA A 53 -19.24 -24.00 -1.86
C ALA A 53 -18.82 -25.24 -2.66
N ARG A 54 -19.11 -26.42 -2.14
CA ARG A 54 -18.89 -27.66 -2.90
C ARG A 54 -19.86 -27.69 -4.08
N ARG A 55 -19.39 -27.99 -5.29
CA ARG A 55 -20.23 -28.16 -6.47
C ARG A 55 -21.14 -29.37 -6.25
N THR A 56 -22.45 -29.11 -6.24
CA THR A 56 -23.48 -30.14 -6.15
C THR A 56 -24.29 -30.15 -7.44
N GLY A 57 -24.51 -31.33 -8.02
CA GLY A 57 -25.26 -31.48 -9.28
C GLY A 57 -24.37 -31.89 -10.46
N GLY A 58 -24.88 -31.67 -11.68
CA GLY A 58 -24.22 -32.04 -12.93
C GLY A 58 -23.06 -31.10 -13.33
N SER A 59 -22.63 -31.22 -14.59
CA SER A 59 -21.56 -30.39 -15.15
C SER A 59 -21.94 -28.90 -15.18
N ILE A 60 -20.97 -28.03 -14.89
CA ILE A 60 -21.06 -26.58 -15.14
C ILE A 60 -20.50 -26.30 -16.53
N GLN A 61 -21.16 -25.42 -17.28
CA GLN A 61 -20.65 -24.95 -18.56
C GLN A 61 -19.88 -23.64 -18.34
N ILE A 62 -18.66 -23.54 -18.89
CA ILE A 62 -17.85 -22.33 -18.80
C ILE A 62 -18.12 -21.47 -20.04
N ASP A 63 -19.33 -20.93 -20.14
CA ASP A 63 -19.80 -20.12 -21.27
C ASP A 63 -19.98 -18.63 -20.92
N GLY A 64 -19.68 -18.25 -19.67
CA GLY A 64 -19.84 -16.90 -19.15
C GLY A 64 -21.22 -16.61 -18.54
N ARG A 65 -22.11 -17.60 -18.49
CA ARG A 65 -23.38 -17.55 -17.77
C ARG A 65 -23.19 -18.17 -16.38
N MET A 66 -23.99 -17.72 -15.42
CA MET A 66 -23.97 -18.23 -14.03
C MET A 66 -25.39 -18.60 -13.60
N ASP A 67 -26.13 -19.28 -14.48
CA ASP A 67 -27.55 -19.60 -14.26
C ASP A 67 -27.77 -20.99 -13.64
N GLU A 68 -26.75 -21.85 -13.60
CA GLU A 68 -26.86 -23.16 -12.97
C GLU A 68 -27.09 -23.07 -11.46
N ALA A 69 -27.87 -24.02 -10.93
CA ALA A 69 -28.26 -24.06 -9.52
C ALA A 69 -27.05 -24.10 -8.56
N ALA A 70 -25.95 -24.74 -8.96
CA ALA A 70 -24.71 -24.75 -8.18
C ALA A 70 -24.14 -23.33 -7.98
N TRP A 71 -24.15 -22.49 -9.02
CA TRP A 71 -23.73 -21.09 -8.90
C TRP A 71 -24.67 -20.31 -8.00
N GLN A 72 -25.98 -20.48 -8.17
CA GLN A 72 -26.98 -19.77 -7.36
C GLN A 72 -26.88 -20.12 -5.87
N ALA A 73 -26.46 -21.33 -5.53
CA ALA A 73 -26.26 -21.79 -4.15
C ALA A 73 -24.95 -21.29 -3.50
N ALA A 74 -23.90 -21.00 -4.29
CA ALA A 74 -22.62 -20.54 -3.76
C ALA A 74 -22.70 -19.11 -3.19
N PRO A 75 -22.05 -18.77 -2.06
CA PRO A 75 -22.07 -17.41 -1.54
C PRO A 75 -21.51 -16.38 -2.54
N LEU A 76 -22.25 -15.29 -2.78
CA LEU A 76 -21.75 -14.15 -3.54
C LEU A 76 -20.74 -13.38 -2.70
N GLN A 77 -19.54 -13.19 -3.24
CA GLN A 77 -18.50 -12.35 -2.67
C GLN A 77 -18.50 -11.01 -3.39
N ASP A 78 -18.84 -9.93 -2.69
CA ASP A 78 -18.84 -8.56 -3.20
C ASP A 78 -18.38 -7.54 -2.13
N ASP A 79 -18.78 -6.27 -2.26
CA ASP A 79 -18.40 -5.17 -1.35
C ASP A 79 -16.89 -4.97 -1.15
N PHE A 80 -16.17 -5.05 -2.27
CA PHE A 80 -14.75 -4.73 -2.34
C PHE A 80 -14.49 -3.23 -2.14
N THR A 81 -13.36 -2.94 -1.51
CA THR A 81 -12.81 -1.58 -1.39
C THR A 81 -11.66 -1.41 -2.37
N GLN A 82 -11.46 -0.19 -2.86
CA GLN A 82 -10.38 0.13 -3.77
C GLN A 82 -9.08 0.46 -3.01
N VAL A 83 -7.94 0.12 -3.61
CA VAL A 83 -6.62 0.57 -3.15
C VAL A 83 -6.27 1.94 -3.75
N SER A 84 -6.79 2.25 -4.93
CA SER A 84 -6.56 3.50 -5.67
C SER A 84 -7.84 3.90 -6.42
N PRO A 85 -8.12 5.20 -6.64
CA PRO A 85 -7.36 6.36 -6.17
C PRO A 85 -7.58 6.67 -4.68
N ASP A 86 -8.78 6.40 -4.17
CA ASP A 86 -9.15 6.67 -2.78
C ASP A 86 -9.18 5.37 -1.97
N GLU A 87 -8.03 5.02 -1.42
CA GLU A 87 -7.81 3.80 -0.64
C GLU A 87 -8.87 3.58 0.45
N GLY A 88 -9.39 2.36 0.54
CA GLY A 88 -10.37 1.94 1.54
C GLY A 88 -11.82 2.38 1.25
N ARG A 89 -12.06 3.22 0.24
CA ARG A 89 -13.42 3.57 -0.21
C ARG A 89 -14.06 2.40 -0.97
N PRO A 90 -15.40 2.37 -1.11
CA PRO A 90 -16.05 1.41 -1.99
C PRO A 90 -15.42 1.41 -3.39
N ALA A 91 -15.29 0.24 -4.01
CA ALA A 91 -14.71 0.13 -5.33
C ALA A 91 -15.53 0.92 -6.36
N THR A 92 -14.85 1.75 -7.15
CA THR A 92 -15.46 2.48 -8.29
C THR A 92 -16.04 1.56 -9.36
N VAL A 93 -15.50 0.34 -9.49
CA VAL A 93 -16.04 -0.72 -10.32
C VAL A 93 -16.53 -1.84 -9.41
N ARG A 94 -17.81 -2.20 -9.53
CA ARG A 94 -18.37 -3.32 -8.78
C ARG A 94 -17.78 -4.63 -9.29
N THR A 95 -17.09 -5.33 -8.41
CA THR A 95 -16.62 -6.69 -8.63
C THR A 95 -17.43 -7.63 -7.76
N ALA A 96 -17.89 -8.74 -8.33
CA ALA A 96 -18.54 -9.80 -7.58
C ALA A 96 -18.15 -11.15 -8.15
N PHE A 97 -17.95 -12.15 -7.30
CA PHE A 97 -17.64 -13.52 -7.74
C PHE A 97 -18.25 -14.57 -6.81
N ARG A 98 -18.25 -15.81 -7.28
CA ARG A 98 -18.61 -17.00 -6.51
C ARG A 98 -17.50 -18.03 -6.70
N VAL A 99 -17.31 -18.91 -5.72
CA VAL A 99 -16.30 -19.97 -5.79
C VAL A 99 -16.98 -21.31 -5.56
N LEU A 100 -16.77 -22.23 -6.50
CA LEU A 100 -17.17 -23.62 -6.41
C LEU A 100 -15.94 -24.51 -6.47
N TRP A 101 -16.03 -25.68 -5.84
CA TRP A 101 -14.99 -26.70 -5.91
C TRP A 101 -15.59 -28.11 -5.89
N ASP A 102 -14.87 -29.07 -6.47
CA ASP A 102 -15.13 -30.50 -6.34
C ASP A 102 -13.81 -31.28 -6.17
N ASP A 103 -13.85 -32.60 -6.32
CA ASP A 103 -12.68 -33.43 -6.08
C ASP A 103 -11.62 -33.32 -7.20
N GLU A 104 -11.97 -32.74 -8.35
CA GLU A 104 -11.11 -32.57 -9.53
C GLU A 104 -10.76 -31.10 -9.82
N TYR A 105 -11.66 -30.15 -9.55
CA TYR A 105 -11.53 -28.71 -9.87
C TYR A 105 -11.82 -27.76 -8.71
#